data_AF-A0A1Y3NB76-F1
#
_entry.id   AF-A0A1Y3NB76-F1
#
_cell.length_a   1.000
_cell.length_b   1.000
_cell.length_c   1.000
_cell.angle_alpha   90.00
_cell.angle_beta   90.00
_cell.angle_gamma   90.00
#
_symmetry.space_group_name_H-M   'P 1'
#
loop_
_entity.id
_entity.type
_entity.pdbx_description
1 polymer ?
#
loop_
_entity_poly.entity_id
_entity_poly.type
_entity_poly.pdbx_seq_one_letter_code
_entity_poly.pdbx_strand_id
1 'polypeptide(L)'
;MDTIEEQSNYYSDITKTVYIKRLENYVKGNEIFKNDANNLFKSVDINSELKDYLNKNDISLKELNNIVQEVKNYLLTLSFEYSLINKYNVKKSNYILQDNLTYIENYVNNKRKEMYNRTVKVLKNNNLREFKEHLRKNDIDIGDMQTDDYDLLVYAIENNMSSDIIHYIVRGYFSLNYYFFDIEEGIEVEKSPLSSAIAEDNFQLADILIENKADINFKIFYNDIIKNLTINKLLDDKNLKYILDKGFSLSYVNHETSLIYELVKASYPSYFIEIIFKHFIFDNTFILHLLHVYRNKKELTHQQLNDFVKKEKSKIIIKDKWYSTAVEYEAFDAIDIFIEYDIRKEDAILNLIKKKI
;
A
#
# COMPACT_ATOMS: atom_id res chain seq x y z
N MET A 1 38.11 -43.80 -27.33
CA MET A 1 37.73 -43.43 -25.95
C MET A 1 37.70 -41.93 -25.96
N ASP A 2 36.59 -41.37 -26.43
CA ASP A 2 36.41 -39.92 -26.45
C ASP A 2 36.20 -39.50 -25.00
N THR A 3 36.89 -38.44 -24.59
CA THR A 3 36.91 -38.01 -23.20
C THR A 3 35.50 -37.59 -22.78
N ILE A 4 35.18 -37.76 -21.50
CA ILE A 4 33.88 -37.35 -20.92
C ILE A 4 33.60 -35.84 -21.19
N GLU A 5 34.65 -35.03 -21.45
CA GLU A 5 34.55 -33.64 -21.89
C GLU A 5 34.05 -33.46 -23.33
N GLU A 6 34.43 -34.32 -24.28
CA GLU A 6 33.98 -34.23 -25.68
C GLU A 6 32.51 -34.62 -25.82
N GLN A 7 32.04 -35.60 -25.04
CA GLN A 7 30.63 -35.96 -24.98
C GLN A 7 29.79 -34.85 -24.30
N SER A 8 30.31 -34.21 -23.25
CA SER A 8 29.68 -33.05 -22.59
C SER A 8 29.45 -31.87 -23.55
N ASN A 9 30.45 -31.53 -24.37
CA ASN A 9 30.34 -30.43 -25.34
C ASN A 9 29.41 -30.77 -26.52
N TYR A 10 29.38 -32.02 -26.97
CA TYR A 10 28.48 -32.46 -28.05
C TYR A 10 27.00 -32.43 -27.63
N TYR A 11 26.68 -32.85 -26.39
CA TYR A 11 25.32 -32.76 -25.87
C TYR A 11 24.85 -31.33 -25.66
N SER A 12 25.74 -30.41 -25.29
CA SER A 12 25.48 -28.96 -25.17
C SER A 12 25.05 -28.33 -26.50
N ASP A 13 25.75 -28.62 -27.60
CA ASP A 13 25.45 -28.01 -28.91
C ASP A 13 24.16 -28.56 -29.54
N ILE A 14 23.86 -29.85 -29.33
CA ILE A 14 22.61 -30.45 -29.79
C ILE A 14 21.41 -29.93 -28.99
N THR A 15 21.52 -29.78 -27.66
CA THR A 15 20.45 -29.19 -26.86
C THR A 15 20.20 -27.73 -27.26
N LYS A 16 21.26 -26.92 -27.42
CA LYS A 16 21.15 -25.53 -27.87
C LYS A 16 20.40 -25.42 -29.21
N THR A 17 20.74 -26.29 -30.16
CA THR A 17 20.11 -26.32 -31.49
C THR A 17 18.64 -26.75 -31.45
N VAL A 18 18.28 -27.72 -30.60
CA VAL A 18 16.89 -28.19 -30.43
C VAL A 18 16.03 -27.14 -29.73
N TYR A 19 16.55 -26.44 -28.72
CA TYR A 19 15.82 -25.37 -28.01
C TYR A 19 15.60 -24.14 -28.90
N ILE A 20 16.60 -23.73 -29.69
CA ILE A 20 16.47 -22.67 -30.69
C ILE A 20 15.37 -23.02 -31.70
N LYS A 21 15.32 -24.27 -32.18
CA LYS A 21 14.29 -24.71 -33.15
C LYS A 21 12.88 -24.76 -32.55
N ARG A 22 12.75 -25.07 -31.26
CA ARG A 22 11.46 -25.01 -30.55
C ARG A 22 11.01 -23.56 -30.32
N LEU A 23 11.94 -22.66 -30.01
CA LEU A 23 11.68 -21.22 -29.95
C LEU A 23 11.20 -20.66 -31.29
N GLU A 24 11.90 -21.02 -32.36
CA GLU A 24 11.53 -20.64 -33.73
C GLU A 24 10.10 -21.08 -34.07
N ASN A 25 9.66 -22.25 -33.59
CA ASN A 25 8.31 -22.75 -33.81
C ASN A 25 7.26 -22.06 -32.91
N TYR A 26 7.61 -21.74 -31.66
CA TYR A 26 6.74 -21.04 -30.72
C TYR A 26 6.50 -19.59 -31.13
N VAL A 27 7.55 -18.90 -31.57
CA VAL A 27 7.52 -17.53 -32.11
C VAL A 27 6.85 -17.47 -33.48
N LYS A 28 6.98 -18.50 -34.32
CA LYS A 28 6.24 -18.60 -35.60
C LYS A 28 4.74 -18.88 -35.39
N GLY A 29 4.36 -19.55 -34.30
CA GLY A 29 2.97 -19.92 -34.01
C GLY A 29 2.15 -18.82 -33.33
N ASN A 30 2.82 -17.87 -32.65
CA ASN A 30 2.19 -16.70 -32.04
C ASN A 30 2.64 -15.46 -32.83
N GLU A 31 1.76 -14.87 -33.65
CA GLU A 31 2.06 -13.84 -34.66
C GLU A 31 2.68 -12.51 -34.16
N ILE A 32 3.24 -12.44 -32.94
CA ILE A 32 3.61 -11.20 -32.26
C ILE A 32 5.10 -10.81 -32.38
N PHE A 33 6.04 -11.71 -32.71
CA PHE A 33 7.47 -11.31 -32.77
C PHE A 33 8.19 -11.81 -34.02
N LYS A 34 8.08 -11.05 -35.11
CA LYS A 34 8.33 -11.65 -36.43
C LYS A 34 9.79 -11.80 -36.86
N ASN A 35 10.82 -11.18 -36.27
CA ASN A 35 12.20 -11.44 -36.73
C ASN A 35 13.37 -11.19 -35.75
N ASP A 36 13.28 -10.28 -34.78
CA ASP A 36 14.49 -9.87 -34.04
C ASP A 36 14.77 -10.62 -32.72
N ALA A 37 13.73 -11.15 -32.05
CA ALA A 37 13.91 -11.92 -30.82
C ALA A 37 14.72 -13.24 -31.03
N ASN A 38 14.69 -13.80 -32.24
CA ASN A 38 15.43 -15.04 -32.58
C ASN A 38 16.96 -14.89 -32.59
N ASN A 39 17.47 -13.67 -32.73
CA ASN A 39 18.91 -13.41 -32.65
C ASN A 39 19.34 -13.11 -31.21
N LEU A 40 18.43 -12.56 -30.42
CA LEU A 40 18.57 -12.01 -29.08
C LEU A 40 18.92 -13.02 -27.98
N PHE A 41 18.81 -14.31 -28.30
CA PHE A 41 19.09 -15.42 -27.38
C PHE A 41 20.03 -16.47 -27.97
N LYS A 42 20.70 -16.17 -29.08
CA LYS A 42 21.73 -17.05 -29.68
C LYS A 42 23.11 -16.77 -29.10
N SER A 43 23.37 -15.55 -28.63
CA SER A 43 24.59 -15.19 -27.93
C SER A 43 24.54 -15.62 -26.44
N VAL A 44 25.71 -15.76 -25.83
CA VAL A 44 25.84 -16.00 -24.37
C VAL A 44 25.47 -14.72 -23.58
N ASP A 45 25.31 -13.57 -24.25
CA ASP A 45 25.02 -12.27 -23.65
C ASP A 45 23.65 -11.74 -24.09
N ILE A 46 22.62 -12.46 -23.65
CA ILE A 46 21.19 -12.14 -23.80
C ILE A 46 20.88 -10.69 -23.40
N ASN A 47 21.61 -10.17 -22.41
CA ASN A 47 21.40 -8.83 -21.87
C ASN A 47 21.78 -7.75 -22.89
N SER A 48 22.89 -7.91 -23.61
CA SER A 48 23.30 -6.95 -24.65
C SER A 48 22.31 -6.90 -25.82
N GLU A 49 21.87 -8.06 -26.30
CA GLU A 49 20.98 -8.12 -27.46
C GLU A 49 19.58 -7.62 -27.09
N LEU A 50 19.11 -7.92 -25.87
CA LEU A 50 17.85 -7.38 -25.37
C LEU A 50 17.91 -5.86 -25.26
N LYS A 51 18.99 -5.34 -24.69
CA LYS A 51 19.19 -3.90 -24.59
C LYS A 51 19.19 -3.22 -25.96
N ASP A 52 19.88 -3.80 -26.93
CA ASP A 52 19.95 -3.25 -28.29
C ASP A 52 18.58 -3.27 -28.97
N TYR A 53 17.83 -4.37 -28.84
CA TYR A 53 16.47 -4.46 -29.36
C TYR A 53 15.53 -3.44 -28.72
N LEU A 54 15.56 -3.33 -27.39
CA LEU A 54 14.69 -2.41 -26.64
C LEU A 54 15.06 -0.94 -26.88
N ASN A 55 16.32 -0.63 -27.18
CA ASN A 55 16.74 0.73 -27.54
C ASN A 55 16.43 1.09 -28.99
N LYS A 56 16.46 0.11 -29.89
CA LYS A 56 16.24 0.31 -31.34
C LYS A 56 14.77 0.47 -31.69
N ASN A 57 13.89 -0.16 -30.93
CA ASN A 57 12.46 -0.13 -31.16
C ASN A 57 11.83 0.77 -30.09
N ASP A 58 11.04 1.77 -30.50
CA ASP A 58 10.32 2.68 -29.60
C ASP A 58 9.12 1.94 -28.96
N ILE A 59 9.44 0.95 -28.12
CA ILE A 59 8.49 -0.02 -27.55
C ILE A 59 7.64 0.66 -26.49
N SER A 60 6.31 0.50 -26.59
CA SER A 60 5.41 1.04 -25.56
C SER A 60 5.55 0.26 -24.25
N LEU A 61 5.15 0.84 -23.11
CA LEU A 61 5.26 0.12 -21.83
C LEU A 61 4.40 -1.14 -21.79
N LYS A 62 3.25 -1.11 -22.44
CA LYS A 62 2.38 -2.28 -22.59
C LYS A 62 3.09 -3.40 -23.37
N GLU A 63 3.72 -3.07 -24.49
CA GLU A 63 4.53 -4.02 -25.26
C GLU A 63 5.70 -4.54 -24.43
N LEU A 64 6.38 -3.67 -23.67
CA LEU A 64 7.46 -4.04 -22.78
C LEU A 64 7.01 -5.03 -21.70
N ASN A 65 5.87 -4.78 -21.05
CA ASN A 65 5.29 -5.68 -20.06
C ASN A 65 4.98 -7.07 -20.65
N ASN A 66 4.43 -7.11 -21.86
CA ASN A 66 4.18 -8.36 -22.57
C ASN A 66 5.48 -9.12 -22.88
N ILE A 67 6.49 -8.43 -23.41
CA ILE A 67 7.82 -9.00 -23.69
C ILE A 67 8.41 -9.61 -22.42
N VAL A 68 8.35 -8.89 -21.29
CA VAL A 68 8.87 -9.38 -20.01
C VAL A 68 8.15 -10.62 -19.56
N GLN A 69 6.82 -10.65 -19.66
CA GLN A 69 6.04 -11.81 -19.25
C GLN A 69 6.32 -13.03 -20.13
N GLU A 70 6.46 -12.82 -21.44
CA GLU A 70 6.85 -13.88 -22.37
C GLU A 70 8.26 -14.41 -22.09
N VAL A 71 9.23 -13.52 -21.84
CA VAL A 71 10.59 -13.93 -21.47
C VAL A 71 10.58 -14.66 -20.13
N LYS A 72 9.83 -14.20 -19.12
CA LYS A 72 9.66 -14.90 -17.84
C LYS A 72 9.10 -16.32 -18.04
N ASN A 73 8.03 -16.46 -18.80
CA ASN A 73 7.41 -17.75 -19.10
C ASN A 73 8.36 -18.69 -19.85
N TYR A 74 9.12 -18.15 -20.80
CA TYR A 74 10.12 -18.90 -21.55
C TYR A 74 11.27 -19.38 -20.64
N LEU A 75 11.82 -18.49 -19.82
CA LEU A 75 12.88 -18.80 -18.86
C LEU A 75 12.43 -19.86 -17.84
N LEU A 76 11.17 -19.80 -17.37
CA LEU A 76 10.58 -20.85 -16.55
C LEU A 76 10.47 -22.20 -17.28
N THR A 77 10.11 -22.18 -18.56
CA THR A 77 10.04 -23.40 -19.38
C THR A 77 11.40 -24.04 -19.55
N LEU A 78 12.42 -23.23 -19.89
CA LEU A 78 13.81 -23.70 -20.01
C LEU A 78 14.34 -24.28 -18.70
N SER A 79 14.06 -23.63 -17.56
CA SER A 79 14.54 -24.10 -16.26
C SER A 79 13.93 -25.46 -15.91
N PHE A 80 12.65 -25.67 -16.22
CA PHE A 80 11.97 -26.94 -16.05
C PHE A 80 12.58 -28.02 -16.95
N GLU A 81 12.73 -27.77 -18.25
CA GLU A 81 13.32 -28.73 -19.20
C GLU A 81 14.77 -29.09 -18.83
N TYR A 82 15.57 -28.11 -18.39
CA TYR A 82 16.95 -28.35 -17.96
C TYR A 82 17.03 -29.19 -16.69
N SER A 83 16.11 -28.99 -15.74
CA SER A 83 16.04 -29.76 -14.49
C SER A 83 15.76 -31.25 -14.73
N LEU A 84 15.00 -31.57 -15.79
CA LEU A 84 14.72 -32.96 -16.19
C LEU A 84 15.94 -33.67 -16.76
N ILE A 85 16.80 -32.93 -17.47
CA ILE A 85 17.98 -33.47 -18.15
C ILE A 85 19.16 -33.60 -17.18
N ASN A 86 19.35 -32.64 -16.28
CA ASN A 86 20.59 -32.48 -15.53
C ASN A 86 20.37 -32.51 -14.01
N LYS A 87 20.12 -33.70 -13.48
CA LYS A 87 19.90 -33.94 -12.03
C LYS A 87 21.02 -33.41 -11.12
N TYR A 88 22.24 -33.22 -11.65
CA TYR A 88 23.43 -32.81 -10.90
C TYR A 88 23.90 -31.36 -11.14
N ASN A 89 23.37 -30.63 -12.13
CA ASN A 89 23.84 -29.27 -12.50
C ASN A 89 22.79 -28.15 -12.33
N VAL A 90 21.67 -28.45 -11.65
CA VAL A 90 20.53 -27.53 -11.42
C VAL A 90 20.96 -26.19 -10.79
N LYS A 91 21.99 -26.17 -9.94
CA LYS A 91 22.42 -24.93 -9.27
C LYS A 91 22.97 -23.88 -10.24
N LYS A 92 23.79 -24.27 -11.23
CA LYS A 92 24.44 -23.32 -12.13
C LYS A 92 23.47 -22.71 -13.14
N SER A 93 22.53 -23.50 -13.66
CA SER A 93 21.48 -23.00 -14.56
C SER A 93 20.55 -22.01 -13.86
N ASN A 94 20.23 -22.25 -12.58
CA ASN A 94 19.40 -21.34 -11.80
C ASN A 94 20.03 -19.96 -11.62
N TYR A 95 21.36 -19.86 -11.44
CA TYR A 95 22.03 -18.55 -11.32
C TYR A 95 21.96 -17.74 -12.63
N ILE A 96 22.28 -18.34 -13.77
CA ILE A 96 22.20 -17.66 -15.07
C ILE A 96 20.77 -17.18 -15.36
N LEU A 97 19.77 -18.00 -15.00
CA LEU A 97 18.36 -17.63 -15.13
C LEU A 97 18.01 -16.42 -14.28
N GLN A 98 18.44 -16.44 -13.01
CA GLN A 98 18.17 -15.40 -12.04
C GLN A 98 18.84 -14.08 -12.45
N ASP A 99 20.08 -14.12 -12.95
CA ASP A 99 20.81 -12.93 -13.40
C ASP A 99 20.11 -12.27 -14.59
N ASN A 100 19.69 -13.06 -15.59
CA ASN A 100 18.96 -12.55 -16.75
C ASN A 100 17.58 -11.99 -16.36
N LEU A 101 16.85 -12.66 -15.46
CA LEU A 101 15.57 -12.15 -14.95
C LEU A 101 15.76 -10.82 -14.22
N THR A 102 16.75 -10.75 -13.34
CA THR A 102 17.09 -9.53 -12.58
C THR A 102 17.45 -8.39 -13.53
N TYR A 103 18.23 -8.67 -14.58
CA TYR A 103 18.56 -7.67 -15.59
C TYR A 103 17.32 -7.11 -16.30
N ILE A 104 16.43 -8.00 -16.74
CA ILE A 104 15.18 -7.63 -17.43
C ILE A 104 14.29 -6.78 -16.51
N GLU A 105 14.10 -7.23 -15.27
CA GLU A 105 13.31 -6.50 -14.28
C GLU A 105 13.89 -5.10 -14.03
N ASN A 106 15.21 -4.99 -13.86
CA ASN A 106 15.87 -3.70 -13.70
C ASN A 106 15.71 -2.78 -14.92
N TYR A 107 15.83 -3.32 -16.15
CA TYR A 107 15.64 -2.54 -17.37
C TYR A 107 14.20 -1.99 -17.45
N VAL A 108 13.22 -2.83 -17.15
CA VAL A 108 11.79 -2.49 -17.21
C VAL A 108 11.44 -1.46 -16.16
N ASN A 109 11.93 -1.64 -14.94
CA ASN A 109 11.72 -0.68 -13.85
C ASN A 109 12.36 0.68 -14.18
N ASN A 110 13.55 0.69 -14.81
CA ASN A 110 14.16 1.93 -15.30
C ASN A 110 13.31 2.62 -16.38
N LYS A 111 12.75 1.86 -17.33
CA LYS A 111 11.86 2.40 -18.37
C LYS A 111 10.54 2.93 -17.81
N ARG A 112 9.92 2.20 -16.90
CA ARG A 112 8.72 2.66 -16.16
C ARG A 112 9.03 3.95 -15.42
N LYS A 113 10.17 4.04 -14.72
CA LYS A 113 10.61 5.25 -14.01
C LYS A 113 10.86 6.43 -14.95
N GLU A 114 11.50 6.21 -16.10
CA GLU A 114 11.65 7.24 -17.14
C GLU A 114 10.29 7.77 -17.60
N MET A 115 9.34 6.87 -17.85
CA MET A 115 8.02 7.24 -18.37
C MET A 115 7.14 7.90 -17.31
N TYR A 116 7.19 7.42 -16.07
CA TYR A 116 6.60 8.08 -14.90
C TYR A 116 7.12 9.51 -14.77
N ASN A 117 8.44 9.71 -14.81
CA ASN A 117 9.05 11.03 -14.71
C ASN A 117 8.62 11.99 -15.85
N ARG A 118 8.46 11.48 -17.08
CA ARG A 118 7.92 12.28 -18.20
C ARG A 118 6.46 12.64 -17.97
N THR A 119 5.67 11.69 -17.49
CA THR A 119 4.24 11.86 -17.21
C THR A 119 4.02 12.87 -16.08
N VAL A 120 4.77 12.77 -14.99
CA VAL A 120 4.78 13.74 -13.89
C VAL A 120 5.14 15.15 -14.37
N LYS A 121 6.12 15.30 -15.27
CA LYS A 121 6.47 16.62 -15.83
C LYS A 121 5.29 17.28 -16.57
N VAL A 122 4.51 16.50 -17.32
CA VAL A 122 3.30 17.00 -17.98
C VAL A 122 2.21 17.28 -16.95
N LEU A 123 2.04 16.39 -15.98
CA LEU A 123 1.04 16.51 -14.92
C LEU A 123 1.19 17.82 -14.13
N LYS A 124 2.43 18.25 -13.85
CA LYS A 124 2.76 19.53 -13.18
C LYS A 124 2.18 20.77 -13.87
N ASN A 125 1.83 20.70 -15.15
CA ASN A 125 1.16 21.81 -15.85
C ASN A 125 -0.32 21.94 -15.43
N ASN A 126 -0.86 20.99 -14.66
CA ASN A 126 -2.23 20.93 -14.17
C ASN A 126 -3.28 21.14 -15.27
N ASN A 127 -2.99 20.62 -16.48
CA ASN A 127 -3.84 20.74 -17.66
C ASN A 127 -4.32 19.36 -18.11
N LEU A 128 -5.59 19.05 -17.84
CA LEU A 128 -6.17 17.74 -18.15
C LEU A 128 -6.09 17.38 -19.64
N ARG A 129 -6.24 18.36 -20.55
CA ARG A 129 -6.18 18.09 -21.99
C ARG A 129 -4.77 17.66 -22.40
N GLU A 130 -3.76 18.41 -21.97
CA GLU A 130 -2.35 18.11 -22.24
C GLU A 130 -1.96 16.75 -21.64
N PHE A 131 -2.41 16.46 -20.42
CA PHE A 131 -2.19 15.18 -19.77
C PHE A 131 -2.79 14.01 -20.56
N LYS A 132 -4.05 14.11 -21.00
CA LYS A 132 -4.71 13.08 -21.84
C LYS A 132 -4.00 12.88 -23.18
N GLU A 133 -3.58 13.97 -23.81
CA GLU A 133 -2.86 13.92 -25.08
C GLU A 133 -1.50 13.22 -24.91
N HIS A 134 -0.78 13.50 -23.83
CA HIS A 134 0.46 12.82 -23.49
C HIS A 134 0.26 11.32 -23.28
N LEU A 135 -0.73 10.90 -22.49
CA LEU A 135 -1.01 9.48 -22.29
C LEU A 135 -1.34 8.76 -23.60
N ARG A 136 -2.22 9.34 -24.42
CA ARG A 136 -2.61 8.77 -25.72
C ARG A 136 -1.45 8.67 -26.70
N LYS A 137 -0.61 9.72 -26.79
CA LYS A 137 0.51 9.77 -27.74
C LYS A 137 1.57 8.71 -27.42
N ASN A 138 1.73 8.36 -26.16
CA ASN A 138 2.75 7.43 -25.69
C ASN A 138 2.17 6.04 -25.34
N ASP A 139 0.90 5.76 -25.68
CA ASP A 139 0.19 4.50 -25.39
C ASP A 139 0.32 4.09 -23.91
N ILE A 140 0.07 5.04 -23.00
CA ILE A 140 0.19 4.86 -21.55
C ILE A 140 -1.19 4.57 -20.96
N ASP A 141 -1.32 3.42 -20.32
CA ASP A 141 -2.41 3.16 -19.38
C ASP A 141 -2.06 3.73 -18.00
N ILE A 142 -3.05 4.32 -17.32
CA ILE A 142 -2.87 4.82 -15.95
C ILE A 142 -2.56 3.65 -15.00
N GLY A 143 -3.16 2.48 -15.21
CA GLY A 143 -2.92 1.31 -14.37
C GLY A 143 -1.46 0.84 -14.41
N ASP A 144 -0.73 1.12 -15.50
CA ASP A 144 0.69 0.78 -15.63
C ASP A 144 1.63 1.74 -14.84
N MET A 145 1.07 2.83 -14.28
CA MET A 145 1.82 3.84 -13.53
C MET A 145 1.77 3.63 -12.01
N GLN A 146 1.15 2.55 -11.55
CA GLN A 146 1.25 2.06 -10.19
C GLN A 146 2.38 1.04 -10.10
N THR A 147 3.41 1.35 -9.33
CA THR A 147 4.52 0.43 -9.02
C THR A 147 4.78 0.41 -7.53
N ASP A 148 5.67 -0.49 -7.08
CA ASP A 148 6.05 -0.57 -5.68
C ASP A 148 6.78 0.69 -5.19
N ASP A 149 7.43 1.45 -6.09
CA ASP A 149 8.28 2.60 -5.78
C ASP A 149 7.63 3.97 -6.07
N TYR A 150 6.55 4.01 -6.85
CA TYR A 150 5.89 5.24 -7.26
C TYR A 150 4.45 5.00 -7.71
N ASP A 151 3.59 5.95 -7.38
CA ASP A 151 2.17 5.93 -7.69
C ASP A 151 1.69 7.30 -8.18
N LEU A 152 1.12 7.33 -9.39
CA LEU A 152 0.71 8.57 -10.04
C LEU A 152 -0.47 9.25 -9.33
N LEU A 153 -1.38 8.48 -8.73
CA LEU A 153 -2.53 9.02 -8.00
C LEU A 153 -2.07 9.70 -6.71
N VAL A 154 -1.25 9.03 -5.91
CA VAL A 154 -0.69 9.60 -4.67
C VAL A 154 0.16 10.83 -4.98
N TYR A 155 0.99 10.79 -6.04
CA TYR A 155 1.70 11.97 -6.49
C TYR A 155 0.77 13.14 -6.82
N ALA A 156 -0.33 12.88 -7.54
CA ALA A 156 -1.29 13.91 -7.92
C ALA A 156 -2.00 14.52 -6.70
N ILE A 157 -2.30 13.70 -5.69
CA ILE A 157 -2.91 14.11 -4.42
C ILE A 157 -1.96 15.05 -3.66
N GLU A 158 -0.73 14.59 -3.40
CA GLU A 158 0.28 15.32 -2.59
C GLU A 158 0.78 16.60 -3.28
N ASN A 159 0.63 16.70 -4.61
CA ASN A 159 0.99 17.91 -5.36
C ASN A 159 -0.23 18.81 -5.66
N ASN A 160 -1.37 18.60 -5.00
CA ASN A 160 -2.57 19.43 -5.14
C ASN A 160 -3.04 19.62 -6.59
N MET A 161 -3.05 18.53 -7.37
CA MET A 161 -3.58 18.55 -8.74
C MET A 161 -5.08 18.87 -8.75
N SER A 162 -5.58 19.40 -9.88
CA SER A 162 -7.01 19.69 -10.03
C SER A 162 -7.89 18.45 -9.86
N SER A 163 -9.08 18.63 -9.29
CA SER A 163 -10.06 17.54 -9.10
C SER A 163 -10.38 16.80 -10.40
N ASP A 164 -10.43 17.51 -11.53
CA ASP A 164 -10.65 16.93 -12.86
C ASP A 164 -9.54 15.94 -13.27
N ILE A 165 -8.29 16.27 -12.97
CA ILE A 165 -7.14 15.38 -13.20
C ILE A 165 -7.23 14.17 -12.27
N ILE A 166 -7.50 14.39 -10.98
CA ILE A 166 -7.56 13.28 -10.02
C ILE A 166 -8.72 12.34 -10.35
N HIS A 167 -9.90 12.86 -10.68
CA HIS A 167 -11.02 12.05 -11.16
C HIS A 167 -10.69 11.24 -12.41
N TYR A 168 -9.88 11.79 -13.31
CA TYR A 168 -9.43 11.07 -14.50
C TYR A 168 -8.46 9.94 -14.13
N ILE A 169 -7.50 10.20 -13.24
CA ILE A 169 -6.53 9.19 -12.76
C ILE A 169 -7.24 8.06 -12.00
N VAL A 170 -8.12 8.39 -11.05
CA VAL A 170 -8.87 7.42 -10.22
C VAL A 170 -9.59 6.36 -11.07
N ARG A 171 -10.12 6.74 -12.24
CA ARG A 171 -10.81 5.79 -13.15
C ARG A 171 -9.89 4.73 -13.75
N GLY A 172 -8.58 4.96 -13.75
CA GLY A 172 -7.58 4.00 -14.20
C GLY A 172 -7.19 2.97 -13.15
N TYR A 173 -7.61 3.14 -11.89
CA TYR A 173 -7.28 2.23 -10.80
C TYR A 173 -8.41 1.22 -10.56
N PHE A 174 -8.03 -0.04 -10.36
CA PHE A 174 -8.98 -1.12 -10.06
C PHE A 174 -9.60 -0.98 -8.66
N SER A 175 -8.80 -0.51 -7.71
CA SER A 175 -9.17 -0.30 -6.32
C SER A 175 -8.40 0.90 -5.78
N LEU A 176 -8.99 1.62 -4.81
CA LEU A 176 -8.32 2.67 -4.05
C LEU A 176 -7.79 2.16 -2.69
N ASN A 177 -8.03 0.89 -2.38
CA ASN A 177 -7.63 0.22 -1.14
C ASN A 177 -6.32 -0.53 -1.37
N TYR A 178 -5.25 0.22 -1.60
CA TYR A 178 -3.89 -0.30 -1.74
C TYR A 178 -2.91 0.60 -0.98
N TYR A 179 -1.69 0.12 -0.82
CA TYR A 179 -0.59 0.91 -0.31
C TYR A 179 0.69 0.58 -1.07
N PHE A 180 1.66 1.48 -0.98
CA PHE A 180 3.03 1.27 -1.44
C PHE A 180 4.00 1.93 -0.47
N PHE A 181 5.29 1.69 -0.67
CA PHE A 181 6.35 2.26 0.15
C PHE A 181 7.06 3.36 -0.65
N ASP A 182 7.12 4.54 -0.07
CA ASP A 182 7.89 5.67 -0.60
C ASP A 182 9.14 5.90 0.26
N ILE A 183 10.17 6.52 -0.29
CA ILE A 183 11.38 6.88 0.46
C ILE A 183 11.39 8.39 0.66
N GLU A 184 11.07 8.82 1.88
CA GLU A 184 11.10 10.22 2.29
C GLU A 184 12.29 10.45 3.24
N GLU A 185 13.20 11.33 2.86
CA GLU A 185 14.40 11.65 3.67
C GLU A 185 15.24 10.41 4.07
N GLY A 186 15.20 9.36 3.25
CA GLY A 186 15.89 8.09 3.52
C GLY A 186 15.16 7.14 4.45
N ILE A 187 13.91 7.45 4.81
CA ILE A 187 13.02 6.63 5.62
C ILE A 187 11.92 6.08 4.71
N GLU A 188 11.62 4.79 4.89
CA GLU A 188 10.51 4.13 4.19
C GLU A 188 9.19 4.55 4.84
N VAL A 189 8.28 5.11 4.04
CA VAL A 189 6.98 5.63 4.45
C VAL A 189 5.88 4.89 3.72
N GLU A 190 4.94 4.34 4.49
CA GLU A 190 3.76 3.66 3.97
C GLU A 190 2.70 4.67 3.53
N LYS A 191 2.32 4.64 2.24
CA LYS A 191 1.32 5.55 1.66
C LYS A 191 0.17 4.81 1.01
N SER A 192 -1.03 5.40 1.09
CA SER A 192 -2.22 5.01 0.35
C SER A 192 -2.90 6.27 -0.21
N PRO A 193 -3.72 6.19 -1.27
CA PRO A 193 -4.43 7.34 -1.79
C PRO A 193 -5.23 8.09 -0.71
N LEU A 194 -5.97 7.35 0.11
CA LEU A 194 -6.82 7.96 1.14
C LEU A 194 -6.00 8.55 2.29
N SER A 195 -4.94 7.87 2.75
CA SER A 195 -4.09 8.40 3.81
C SER A 195 -3.32 9.65 3.37
N SER A 196 -2.81 9.70 2.14
CA SER A 196 -2.15 10.90 1.60
C SER A 196 -3.13 12.08 1.48
N ALA A 197 -4.37 11.86 1.01
CA ALA A 197 -5.35 12.95 0.91
C ALA A 197 -5.73 13.53 2.29
N ILE A 198 -5.80 12.68 3.31
CA ILE A 198 -6.13 13.08 4.69
C ILE A 198 -4.93 13.74 5.38
N ALA A 199 -3.71 13.26 5.13
CA ALA A 199 -2.48 13.88 5.64
C ALA A 199 -2.30 15.32 5.13
N GLU A 200 -2.71 15.59 3.90
CA GLU A 200 -2.68 16.92 3.28
C GLU A 200 -3.88 17.82 3.66
N ASP A 201 -4.69 17.44 4.66
CA ASP A 201 -5.92 18.13 5.07
C ASP A 201 -6.93 18.35 3.90
N ASN A 202 -6.79 17.61 2.80
CA ASN A 202 -7.63 17.75 1.62
C ASN A 202 -8.89 16.88 1.73
N PHE A 203 -9.73 17.23 2.70
CA PHE A 203 -10.94 16.47 3.05
C PHE A 203 -11.96 16.38 1.90
N GLN A 204 -12.02 17.39 1.03
CA GLN A 204 -12.87 17.34 -0.18
C GLN A 204 -12.42 16.22 -1.12
N LEU A 205 -11.11 16.06 -1.28
CA LEU A 205 -10.55 15.00 -2.10
C LEU A 205 -10.67 13.62 -1.44
N ALA A 206 -10.44 13.55 -0.13
CA ALA A 206 -10.68 12.34 0.63
C ALA A 206 -12.14 11.88 0.50
N ASP A 207 -13.10 12.82 0.50
CA ASP A 207 -14.52 12.53 0.24
C ASP A 207 -14.73 11.93 -1.16
N ILE A 208 -14.12 12.51 -2.19
CA ILE A 208 -14.15 11.96 -3.54
C ILE A 208 -13.61 10.51 -3.57
N LEU A 209 -12.50 10.24 -2.87
CA LEU A 209 -11.93 8.90 -2.81
C LEU A 209 -12.88 7.91 -2.11
N ILE A 210 -13.49 8.30 -0.99
CA ILE A 210 -14.46 7.48 -0.25
C ILE A 210 -15.72 7.21 -1.10
N GLU A 211 -16.23 8.23 -1.79
CA GLU A 211 -17.34 8.09 -2.76
C GLU A 211 -17.00 7.11 -3.90
N ASN A 212 -15.71 7.04 -4.27
CA ASN A 212 -15.16 6.06 -5.22
C ASN A 212 -14.69 4.75 -4.54
N LYS A 213 -15.26 4.43 -3.37
CA LYS A 213 -15.10 3.16 -2.62
C LYS A 213 -13.73 2.96 -1.94
N ALA A 214 -12.97 4.03 -1.71
CA ALA A 214 -11.88 3.97 -0.74
C ALA A 214 -12.45 3.70 0.66
N ASP A 215 -11.89 2.72 1.36
CA ASP A 215 -12.33 2.28 2.68
C ASP A 215 -11.50 2.98 3.76
N ILE A 216 -12.15 3.81 4.59
CA ILE A 216 -11.52 4.50 5.73
C ILE A 216 -10.91 3.51 6.74
N ASN A 217 -11.37 2.27 6.74
CA ASN A 217 -10.90 1.19 7.61
C ASN A 217 -9.91 0.23 6.92
N PHE A 218 -9.46 0.56 5.70
CA PHE A 218 -8.42 -0.19 5.00
C PHE A 218 -7.15 -0.25 5.85
N LYS A 219 -6.52 -1.43 5.88
CA LYS A 219 -5.28 -1.64 6.63
C LYS A 219 -4.08 -1.46 5.72
N ILE A 220 -3.23 -0.50 6.05
CA ILE A 220 -1.94 -0.24 5.44
C ILE A 220 -0.90 -1.03 6.22
N PHE A 221 -0.39 -2.14 5.66
CA PHE A 221 0.57 -3.01 6.35
C PHE A 221 0.18 -3.34 7.82
N TYR A 222 -1.06 -3.79 8.03
CA TYR A 222 -1.67 -4.06 9.35
C TYR A 222 -1.98 -2.83 10.24
N ASN A 223 -1.56 -1.64 9.84
CA ASN A 223 -1.89 -0.38 10.50
C ASN A 223 -3.23 0.15 9.98
N ASP A 224 -4.10 0.60 10.87
CA ASP A 224 -5.21 1.46 10.47
C ASP A 224 -4.70 2.86 10.09
N ILE A 225 -5.56 3.67 9.48
CA ILE A 225 -5.17 4.98 8.94
C ILE A 225 -4.67 5.95 10.03
N ILE A 226 -5.24 5.92 11.24
CA ILE A 226 -4.79 6.78 12.34
C ILE A 226 -3.40 6.34 12.80
N LYS A 227 -3.17 5.03 12.93
CA LYS A 227 -1.85 4.51 13.29
C LYS A 227 -0.80 4.83 12.22
N ASN A 228 -1.13 4.70 10.94
CA ASN A 228 -0.25 5.09 9.83
C ASN A 228 0.15 6.58 9.93
N LEU A 229 -0.81 7.49 10.07
CA LEU A 229 -0.53 8.92 10.25
C LEU A 229 0.25 9.23 11.53
N THR A 230 0.03 8.46 12.61
CA THR A 230 0.75 8.61 13.89
C THR A 230 2.24 8.28 13.72
N ILE A 231 2.55 7.15 13.07
CA ILE A 231 3.93 6.69 12.83
C ILE A 231 4.68 7.69 11.95
N ASN A 232 4.00 8.23 10.94
CA ASN A 232 4.55 9.20 10.01
C ASN A 232 4.55 10.65 10.55
N LYS A 233 4.04 10.88 11.78
CA LYS A 233 3.92 12.21 12.41
C LYS A 233 3.06 13.21 11.62
N LEU A 234 2.06 12.69 10.90
CA LEU A 234 1.12 13.46 10.07
C LEU A 234 -0.27 13.60 10.72
N LEU A 235 -0.54 12.89 11.82
CA LEU A 235 -1.82 12.99 12.51
C LEU A 235 -1.93 14.37 13.21
N ASP A 236 -3.07 15.03 13.08
CA ASP A 236 -3.45 16.24 13.79
C ASP A 236 -4.90 16.18 14.30
N ASP A 237 -5.40 17.23 14.94
CA ASP A 237 -6.74 17.22 15.53
C ASP A 237 -7.85 17.30 14.47
N LYS A 238 -7.59 17.92 13.31
CA LYS A 238 -8.56 18.06 12.22
C LYS A 238 -8.73 16.74 11.50
N ASN A 239 -7.61 16.14 11.09
CA ASN A 239 -7.63 14.91 10.32
C ASN A 239 -8.08 13.72 11.18
N LEU A 240 -7.79 13.71 12.49
CA LEU A 240 -8.37 12.75 13.42
C LEU A 240 -9.90 12.86 13.46
N LYS A 241 -10.45 14.06 13.65
CA LYS A 241 -11.91 14.27 13.66
C LYS A 241 -12.54 13.83 12.35
N TYR A 242 -11.93 14.20 11.23
CA TYR A 242 -12.38 13.79 9.91
C TYR A 242 -12.45 12.26 9.78
N ILE A 243 -11.36 11.55 10.11
CA ILE A 243 -11.31 10.08 10.03
C ILE A 243 -12.43 9.44 10.84
N LEU A 244 -12.62 9.90 12.08
CA LEU A 244 -13.67 9.41 12.97
C LEU A 244 -15.06 9.63 12.35
N ASP A 245 -15.35 10.84 11.87
CA ASP A 245 -16.62 11.21 11.26
C ASP A 245 -16.94 10.43 9.96
N LYS A 246 -15.92 9.92 9.26
CA LYS A 246 -16.09 9.08 8.06
C LYS A 246 -16.32 7.60 8.36
N GLY A 247 -16.51 7.22 9.63
CA GLY A 247 -16.90 5.86 10.01
C GLY A 247 -15.71 4.97 10.35
N PHE A 248 -14.70 5.53 11.00
CA PHE A 248 -13.62 4.74 11.59
C PHE A 248 -14.16 3.71 12.60
N SER A 249 -13.66 2.49 12.53
CA SER A 249 -14.19 1.38 13.31
C SER A 249 -13.74 1.42 14.77
N LEU A 250 -14.70 1.39 15.69
CA LEU A 250 -14.49 1.22 17.13
C LEU A 250 -13.67 -0.05 17.47
N SER A 251 -13.67 -1.07 16.60
CA SER A 251 -12.87 -2.28 16.82
C SER A 251 -11.37 -1.99 16.93
N TYR A 252 -10.87 -0.95 16.26
CA TYR A 252 -9.46 -0.56 16.31
C TYR A 252 -9.08 0.09 17.64
N VAL A 253 -10.00 0.83 18.24
CA VAL A 253 -9.82 1.40 19.59
C VAL A 253 -9.80 0.29 20.63
N ASN A 254 -10.69 -0.70 20.52
CA ASN A 254 -10.82 -1.78 21.50
C ASN A 254 -9.82 -2.93 21.33
N HIS A 255 -8.92 -2.91 20.34
CA HIS A 255 -7.93 -3.97 20.11
C HIS A 255 -6.81 -3.99 21.19
N GLU A 256 -6.12 -5.11 21.45
CA GLU A 256 -5.07 -5.18 22.51
C GLU A 256 -3.81 -4.38 22.17
N THR A 257 -3.44 -4.36 20.90
CA THR A 257 -2.46 -3.42 20.32
C THR A 257 -3.19 -2.18 19.78
N SER A 258 -4.07 -1.61 20.61
CA SER A 258 -4.95 -0.50 20.25
C SER A 258 -4.21 0.73 19.76
N LEU A 259 -4.87 1.51 18.93
CA LEU A 259 -4.56 2.90 18.62
C LEU A 259 -4.14 3.74 19.85
N ILE A 260 -4.83 3.60 20.99
CA ILE A 260 -4.54 4.36 22.22
C ILE A 260 -3.12 4.12 22.74
N TYR A 261 -2.63 2.87 22.63
CA TYR A 261 -1.27 2.53 23.04
C TYR A 261 -0.23 3.28 22.19
N GLU A 262 -0.45 3.35 20.87
CA GLU A 262 0.46 4.03 19.95
C GLU A 262 0.45 5.54 20.16
N LEU A 263 -0.72 6.16 20.40
CA LEU A 263 -0.80 7.60 20.69
C LEU A 263 -0.01 7.97 21.95
N VAL A 264 -0.17 7.21 23.05
CA VAL A 264 0.58 7.46 24.28
C VAL A 264 2.09 7.25 24.05
N LYS A 265 2.47 6.13 23.43
CA LYS A 265 3.87 5.78 23.17
C LYS A 265 4.58 6.78 22.25
N ALA A 266 3.88 7.28 21.24
CA ALA A 266 4.39 8.29 20.31
C ALA A 266 4.34 9.71 20.89
N SER A 267 3.97 9.85 22.17
CA SER A 267 3.88 11.13 22.89
C SER A 267 2.96 12.16 22.21
N TYR A 268 1.88 11.69 21.58
CA TYR A 268 0.84 12.58 21.07
C TYR A 268 0.11 13.26 22.23
N PRO A 269 -0.43 14.48 22.03
CA PRO A 269 -1.19 15.17 23.06
C PRO A 269 -2.37 14.33 23.55
N SER A 270 -2.52 14.18 24.87
CA SER A 270 -3.55 13.33 25.49
C SER A 270 -4.98 13.70 25.06
N TYR A 271 -5.24 14.94 24.66
CA TYR A 271 -6.55 15.34 24.14
C TYR A 271 -6.96 14.58 22.85
N PHE A 272 -6.04 13.95 22.12
CA PHE A 272 -6.39 13.06 20.98
C PHE A 272 -7.20 11.85 21.47
N ILE A 273 -6.82 11.28 22.61
CA ILE A 273 -7.54 10.18 23.26
C ILE A 273 -8.93 10.68 23.65
N GLU A 274 -9.03 11.89 24.19
CA GLU A 274 -10.30 12.50 24.57
C GLU A 274 -11.22 12.70 23.35
N ILE A 275 -10.69 13.15 22.21
CA ILE A 275 -11.45 13.26 20.94
C ILE A 275 -12.04 11.89 20.55
N ILE A 276 -11.21 10.84 20.56
CA ILE A 276 -11.64 9.47 20.23
C ILE A 276 -12.72 8.99 21.19
N PHE A 277 -12.52 9.18 22.50
CA PHE A 277 -13.46 8.73 23.51
C PHE A 277 -14.80 9.45 23.39
N LYS A 278 -14.79 10.77 23.23
CA LYS A 278 -16.00 11.57 23.03
C LYS A 278 -16.76 11.15 21.78
N HIS A 279 -16.07 10.87 20.68
CA HIS A 279 -16.68 10.45 19.42
C HIS A 279 -17.46 9.13 19.58
N PHE A 280 -16.90 8.12 20.24
CA PHE A 280 -17.53 6.80 20.33
C PHE A 280 -18.45 6.61 21.54
N ILE A 281 -18.13 7.21 22.68
CA ILE A 281 -18.89 7.00 23.93
C ILE A 281 -20.22 7.74 23.87
N PHE A 282 -20.21 9.04 23.57
CA PHE A 282 -21.41 9.88 23.56
C PHE A 282 -21.85 10.23 22.13
N ASP A 283 -22.10 9.19 21.34
CA ASP A 283 -22.48 9.33 19.93
C ASP A 283 -23.86 10.01 19.73
N ASN A 284 -24.18 10.29 18.46
CA ASN A 284 -25.45 10.90 18.09
C ASN A 284 -26.67 10.07 18.53
N THR A 285 -26.56 8.75 18.61
CA THR A 285 -27.67 7.89 19.04
C THR A 285 -27.98 8.11 20.51
N PHE A 286 -26.94 8.19 21.35
CA PHE A 286 -27.09 8.50 22.76
C PHE A 286 -27.67 9.90 22.99
N ILE A 287 -27.14 10.91 22.28
CA ILE A 287 -27.62 12.29 22.38
C ILE A 287 -29.10 12.38 21.98
N LEU A 288 -29.48 11.78 20.87
CA LEU A 288 -30.88 11.76 20.41
C LEU A 288 -31.80 11.02 21.38
N HIS A 289 -31.33 9.95 22.02
CA HIS A 289 -32.09 9.25 23.04
C HIS A 289 -32.35 10.15 24.26
N LEU A 290 -31.34 10.88 24.76
CA LEU A 290 -31.53 11.83 25.86
C LEU A 290 -32.49 12.97 25.49
N LEU A 291 -32.36 13.52 24.28
CA LEU A 291 -33.27 14.55 23.77
C LEU A 291 -34.71 14.04 23.65
N HIS A 292 -34.89 12.78 23.25
CA HIS A 292 -36.20 12.14 23.19
C HIS A 292 -36.82 11.97 24.59
N VAL A 293 -36.06 11.51 25.57
CA VAL A 293 -36.52 11.42 26.97
C VAL A 293 -36.97 12.80 27.47
N TYR A 294 -36.14 13.83 27.24
CA TYR A 294 -36.44 15.20 27.61
C TYR A 294 -37.72 15.73 26.95
N ARG A 295 -37.83 15.58 25.61
CA ARG A 295 -38.99 16.04 24.83
C ARG A 295 -40.31 15.43 25.32
N ASN A 296 -40.30 14.17 25.74
CA ASN A 296 -41.48 13.47 26.23
C ASN A 296 -41.73 13.66 27.74
N LYS A 297 -40.91 14.48 28.42
CA LYS A 297 -40.98 14.71 29.87
C LYS A 297 -40.98 13.41 30.67
N LYS A 298 -40.27 12.40 30.18
CA LYS A 298 -40.12 11.13 30.90
C LYS A 298 -39.10 11.34 32.00
N GLU A 299 -39.53 11.16 33.25
CA GLU A 299 -38.62 11.24 34.39
C GLU A 299 -37.63 10.06 34.35
N LEU A 300 -36.34 10.37 34.56
CA LEU A 300 -35.30 9.39 34.82
C LEU A 300 -34.85 9.54 36.25
N THR A 301 -34.82 8.43 36.99
CA THR A 301 -34.14 8.42 38.28
C THR A 301 -32.64 8.60 38.07
N HIS A 302 -31.95 9.08 39.09
CA HIS A 302 -30.49 9.21 39.06
C HIS A 302 -29.80 7.87 38.71
N GLN A 303 -30.32 6.76 39.25
CA GLN A 303 -29.82 5.42 38.93
C GLN A 303 -29.99 5.07 37.44
N GLN A 304 -31.16 5.34 36.86
CA GLN A 304 -31.41 5.07 35.44
C GLN A 304 -30.48 5.88 34.53
N LEU A 305 -30.27 7.16 34.85
CA LEU A 305 -29.34 8.00 34.10
C LEU A 305 -27.90 7.48 34.21
N ASN A 306 -27.46 7.12 35.41
CA ASN A 306 -26.13 6.54 35.62
C ASN A 306 -25.96 5.21 34.88
N ASP A 307 -26.98 4.36 34.86
CA ASP A 307 -26.96 3.09 34.13
C ASP A 307 -26.85 3.33 32.61
N PHE A 308 -27.56 4.34 32.07
CA PHE A 308 -27.40 4.75 30.68
C PHE A 308 -25.98 5.24 30.38
N VAL A 309 -25.46 6.17 31.17
CA VAL A 309 -24.10 6.72 30.99
C VAL A 309 -23.04 5.61 31.10
N LYS A 310 -23.19 4.70 32.06
CA LYS A 310 -22.27 3.57 32.25
C LYS A 310 -22.30 2.61 31.06
N LYS A 311 -23.49 2.34 30.52
CA LYS A 311 -23.64 1.53 29.31
C LYS A 311 -22.93 2.18 28.12
N GLU A 312 -23.06 3.48 27.93
CA GLU A 312 -22.37 4.18 26.86
C GLU A 312 -20.84 4.18 27.05
N LYS A 313 -20.35 4.48 28.26
CA LYS A 313 -18.92 4.41 28.59
C LYS A 313 -18.33 3.01 28.33
N SER A 314 -19.13 1.95 28.50
CA SER A 314 -18.69 0.57 28.24
C SER A 314 -18.42 0.22 26.77
N LYS A 315 -18.76 1.12 25.82
CA LYS A 315 -18.38 0.94 24.41
C LYS A 315 -16.87 0.90 24.22
N ILE A 316 -16.11 1.65 25.03
CA ILE A 316 -14.65 1.60 25.04
C ILE A 316 -14.21 0.82 26.28
N ILE A 317 -13.40 -0.21 26.07
CA ILE A 317 -12.85 -1.04 27.15
C ILE A 317 -11.46 -0.52 27.49
N ILE A 318 -11.36 0.29 28.54
CA ILE A 318 -10.07 0.77 29.05
C ILE A 318 -9.28 -0.41 29.63
N LYS A 319 -8.03 -0.53 29.18
CA LYS A 319 -7.16 -1.68 29.48
C LYS A 319 -6.09 -1.33 30.50
N ASP A 320 -5.70 -2.30 31.31
CA ASP A 320 -4.59 -2.16 32.27
C ASP A 320 -3.27 -1.77 31.59
N LYS A 321 -3.08 -2.24 30.35
CA LYS A 321 -1.93 -1.88 29.53
C LYS A 321 -1.88 -0.38 29.23
N TRP A 322 -3.02 0.29 29.05
CA TRP A 322 -3.04 1.73 28.76
C TRP A 322 -2.54 2.54 29.95
N TYR A 323 -2.98 2.23 31.16
CA TYR A 323 -2.43 2.82 32.39
C TYR A 323 -0.94 2.54 32.54
N SER A 324 -0.52 1.29 32.31
CA SER A 324 0.89 0.90 32.42
C SER A 324 1.76 1.69 31.44
N THR A 325 1.31 1.83 30.19
CA THR A 325 2.00 2.61 29.15
C THR A 325 2.00 4.11 29.47
N ALA A 326 0.90 4.67 29.97
CA ALA A 326 0.88 6.08 30.35
C ALA A 326 1.84 6.39 31.51
N VAL A 327 1.98 5.49 32.49
CA VAL A 327 3.00 5.63 33.55
C VAL A 327 4.42 5.51 32.97
N GLU A 328 4.66 4.51 32.12
CA GLU A 328 5.98 4.27 31.48
C GLU A 328 6.46 5.48 30.66
N TYR A 329 5.55 6.15 29.95
CA TYR A 329 5.86 7.31 29.10
C TYR A 329 5.49 8.65 29.75
N GLU A 330 5.25 8.68 31.07
CA GLU A 330 4.93 9.88 31.86
C GLU A 330 3.74 10.72 31.30
N ALA A 331 2.81 10.07 30.60
CA ALA A 331 1.62 10.68 30.02
C ALA A 331 0.48 10.81 31.05
N PHE A 332 0.71 11.58 32.13
CA PHE A 332 -0.23 11.70 33.25
C PHE A 332 -1.60 12.25 32.85
N ASP A 333 -1.66 13.20 31.90
CA ASP A 333 -2.94 13.71 31.37
C ASP A 333 -3.79 12.60 30.73
N ALA A 334 -3.16 11.58 30.15
CA ALA A 334 -3.89 10.42 29.60
C ALA A 334 -4.47 9.55 30.73
N ILE A 335 -3.80 9.47 31.88
CA ILE A 335 -4.31 8.74 33.06
C ILE A 335 -5.59 9.40 33.56
N ASP A 336 -5.64 10.73 33.62
CA ASP A 336 -6.84 11.46 34.05
C ASP A 336 -8.02 11.17 33.11
N ILE A 337 -7.79 11.17 31.80
CA ILE A 337 -8.79 10.77 30.80
C ILE A 337 -9.20 9.32 31.03
N PHE A 338 -8.27 8.39 31.23
CA PHE A 338 -8.63 7.00 31.48
C PHE A 338 -9.50 6.86 32.73
N ILE A 339 -9.15 7.51 33.85
CA ILE A 339 -9.95 7.49 35.09
C ILE A 339 -11.35 8.03 34.84
N GLU A 340 -11.49 9.12 34.09
CA GLU A 340 -12.80 9.73 33.81
C GLU A 340 -13.74 8.76 33.08
N TYR A 341 -13.22 7.98 32.13
CA TYR A 341 -14.04 7.13 31.27
C TYR A 341 -14.10 5.65 31.72
N ASP A 342 -13.27 5.23 32.66
CA ASP A 342 -13.27 3.85 33.15
C ASP A 342 -14.51 3.56 34.01
N ILE A 343 -15.17 2.44 33.72
CA ILE A 343 -16.38 2.02 34.45
C ILE A 343 -16.07 1.19 35.71
N ARG A 344 -14.79 0.87 35.94
CA ARG A 344 -14.32 0.14 37.12
C ARG A 344 -14.35 1.04 38.35
N LYS A 345 -14.30 0.43 39.54
CA LYS A 345 -14.25 1.17 40.80
C LYS A 345 -12.91 1.89 40.94
N GLU A 346 -12.93 3.13 41.44
CA GLU A 346 -11.73 3.95 41.67
C GLU A 346 -10.65 3.21 42.46
N ASP A 347 -11.01 2.50 43.54
CA ASP A 347 -10.05 1.70 44.32
C ASP A 347 -9.29 0.67 43.49
N ALA A 348 -9.94 0.04 42.50
CA ALA A 348 -9.31 -0.94 41.64
C ALA A 348 -8.30 -0.27 40.69
N ILE A 349 -8.65 0.91 40.17
CA ILE A 349 -7.80 1.70 39.28
C ILE A 349 -6.58 2.25 40.05
N LEU A 350 -6.78 2.81 41.25
CA LEU A 350 -5.70 3.31 42.11
C LEU A 350 -4.73 2.20 42.49
N ASN A 351 -5.22 1.00 42.82
CA ASN A 351 -4.37 -0.15 43.10
C ASN A 351 -3.59 -0.64 41.88
N LEU A 352 -4.13 -0.47 40.67
CA LEU A 352 -3.43 -0.77 39.43
C LEU A 352 -2.26 0.20 39.22
N ILE A 353 -2.52 1.50 39.31
CA ILE A 353 -1.51 2.56 39.10
C ILE A 353 -0.38 2.43 40.13
N LYS A 354 -0.71 2.22 41.42
CA LYS A 354 0.26 2.05 42.51
C LYS A 354 1.20 0.85 42.33
N LYS A 355 0.84 -0.16 41.52
CA LYS A 355 1.72 -1.31 41.24
C LYS A 355 2.74 -1.02 40.13
N LYS A 356 2.65 0.15 39.49
CA LYS A 356 3.42 0.53 38.29
C LYS A 356 4.36 1.70 38.54
N ILE A 357 4.08 2.49 39.58
CA ILE A 357 5.02 3.41 40.23
C ILE A 357 5.88 2.59 41.19
#